data_AF-W2T1A3-F1
#
_entry.id   AF-W2T1A3-F1
#
_cell.length_a   1.000
_cell.length_b   1.000
_cell.length_c   1.000
_cell.angle_alpha   90.00
_cell.angle_beta   90.00
_cell.angle_gamma   90.00
#
_symmetry.space_group_name_H-M   'P 1'
#
loop_
_entity.id
_entity.type
_entity.pdbx_description
1 polymer ?
#
loop_
_entity_poly.entity_id
_entity_poly.type
_entity_poly.pdbx_seq_one_letter_code
_entity_poly.pdbx_strand_id
1 'polypeptide(L)' 'MKQGSYSRIVPAISAYPLPNDEKAIRREIMKNWPVQAAYFTYENFRLYDDGIYVQKAGKRTGGHAVKIIG' A
#
# COMPACT_ATOMS: atom_id res chain seq x y z
N MET A 1 -36.02 -5.16 5.33
CA MET A 1 -35.14 -5.38 4.17
C MET A 1 -34.39 -4.08 3.89
N LYS A 2 -33.12 -3.96 4.26
CA LYS A 2 -32.30 -2.76 3.98
C LYS A 2 -31.25 -3.11 2.94
N GLN A 3 -31.29 -2.40 1.83
CA GLN A 3 -30.47 -2.60 0.64
C GLN A 3 -29.01 -2.26 0.95
N GLY A 4 -28.10 -3.21 0.69
CA GLY A 4 -26.67 -3.05 0.92
C GLY A 4 -26.05 -2.03 -0.03
N SER A 5 -25.26 -1.11 0.54
CA SER A 5 -24.52 -0.06 -0.17
C SER A 5 -23.48 -0.67 -1.12
N TYR A 6 -23.71 -0.63 -2.42
CA TYR A 6 -22.68 -0.94 -3.42
C TYR A 6 -21.54 0.09 -3.34
N SER A 7 -20.31 -0.39 -3.16
CA SER A 7 -19.10 0.43 -3.19
C SER A 7 -18.96 1.11 -4.55
N ARG A 8 -19.19 2.42 -4.61
CA ARG A 8 -19.00 3.23 -5.83
C ARG A 8 -17.51 3.24 -6.18
N ILE A 9 -17.13 2.73 -7.36
CA ILE A 9 -15.77 2.90 -7.90
C ILE A 9 -15.62 4.38 -8.28
N VAL A 10 -14.84 5.13 -7.50
CA VAL A 10 -14.47 6.51 -7.81
C VAL A 10 -13.10 6.49 -8.47
N PRO A 11 -12.98 6.88 -9.76
CA PRO A 11 -11.69 6.93 -10.44
C PRO A 11 -10.81 8.04 -9.86
N ALA A 12 -9.49 7.84 -9.88
CA ALA A 12 -8.54 8.90 -9.53
C ALA A 12 -8.62 10.02 -10.57
N ILE A 13 -8.71 11.27 -10.10
CA ILE A 13 -8.79 12.46 -10.97
C ILE A 13 -7.37 12.92 -11.36
N SER A 14 -6.40 12.73 -10.48
CA SER A 14 -4.99 13.06 -10.70
C SER A 14 -4.07 12.16 -9.88
N ALA A 15 -2.78 12.17 -10.23
CA ALA A 15 -1.72 11.49 -9.49
C ALA A 15 -0.46 12.35 -9.48
N TYR A 16 0.28 12.32 -8.38
CA TYR A 16 1.58 12.98 -8.24
C TYR A 16 2.53 12.13 -7.38
N PRO A 17 3.84 12.18 -7.63
CA PRO A 17 4.80 11.47 -6.81
C PRO A 17 4.94 12.15 -5.45
N LEU A 18 5.07 11.34 -4.40
CA LEU A 18 5.53 11.80 -3.09
C LEU A 18 7.03 11.61 -2.97
N PRO A 19 7.74 12.47 -2.20
CA PRO A 19 9.12 12.18 -1.82
C PRO A 19 9.17 10.91 -0.98
N ASN A 20 10.32 10.23 -1.01
CA ASN A 20 10.59 9.10 -0.12
C ASN A 20 10.92 9.59 1.30
N ASP A 21 9.92 10.19 1.96
CA ASP A 21 9.99 10.77 3.29
C ASP A 21 8.76 10.35 4.11
N GLU A 22 9.00 9.70 5.26
CA GLU A 22 7.92 9.13 6.08
C GLU A 22 6.92 10.20 6.54
N LYS A 23 7.40 11.39 6.94
CA LYS A 23 6.53 12.47 7.41
C LYS A 23 5.64 13.00 6.30
N ALA A 24 6.16 13.14 5.09
CA ALA A 24 5.38 13.52 3.92
C ALA A 24 4.32 12.47 3.57
N ILE A 25 4.68 11.18 3.55
CA ILE A 25 3.76 10.09 3.25
C ILE A 25 2.65 10.00 4.29
N ARG A 26 2.99 10.09 5.59
CA ARG A 26 2.00 10.11 6.67
C ARG A 26 1.05 11.30 6.57
N ARG A 27 1.57 12.51 6.29
CA ARG A 27 0.72 13.69 6.04
C ARG A 27 -0.23 13.46 4.88
N GLU A 28 0.22 12.82 3.81
CA GLU A 28 -0.60 12.52 2.64
C GLU A 28 -1.73 11.55 2.97
N ILE A 29 -1.43 10.45 3.66
CA ILE A 29 -2.43 9.46 4.11
C ILE A 29 -3.48 10.13 4.98
N MET A 30 -3.07 10.97 5.94
CA MET A 30 -3.98 11.69 6.84
C MET A 30 -4.86 12.71 6.11
N LYS A 31 -4.34 13.35 5.06
CA LYS A 31 -5.04 14.43 4.35
C LYS A 31 -5.98 13.92 3.27
N ASN A 32 -5.51 12.98 2.45
CA ASN A 32 -6.18 12.58 1.21
C ASN A 32 -6.63 11.11 1.22
N TRP A 33 -6.19 10.30 2.19
CA TRP A 33 -6.43 8.85 2.24
C TRP A 33 -5.88 8.14 0.98
N PRO A 34 -5.86 6.80 0.95
CA PRO A 34 -4.61 6.02 0.97
C PRO A 34 -3.58 6.35 -0.14
N VAL A 35 -2.32 6.05 0.11
CA VAL A 35 -1.22 6.24 -0.87
C VAL A 35 -0.91 4.93 -1.61
N GLN A 36 -0.64 5.02 -2.91
CA GLN A 36 -0.12 3.91 -3.70
C GLN A 36 1.41 3.87 -3.60
N ALA A 37 1.97 2.69 -3.27
CA ALA A 37 3.42 2.46 -3.22
C ALA A 37 3.80 1.20 -4.00
N ALA A 38 5.10 1.02 -4.23
CA ALA A 38 5.67 -0.21 -4.76
C ALA A 38 6.87 -0.65 -3.92
N TYR A 39 7.03 -1.95 -3.75
CA TYR A 39 8.18 -2.54 -3.05
C TYR A 39 8.61 -3.84 -3.73
N PHE A 40 9.82 -4.30 -3.44
CA PHE A 40 10.30 -5.59 -3.90
C PHE A 40 9.82 -6.70 -2.96
N THR A 41 9.23 -7.73 -3.55
CA THR A 41 8.88 -8.98 -2.87
C THR A 41 10.06 -9.94 -2.88
N TYR A 42 10.09 -10.83 -1.89
CA TYR A 42 11.12 -11.85 -1.70
C TYR A 42 10.47 -13.20 -1.39
N GLU A 43 11.21 -14.29 -1.56
CA GLU A 43 10.70 -15.67 -1.41
C GLU A 43 9.99 -15.92 -0.08
N ASN A 44 10.52 -15.36 1.01
CA ASN A 44 9.97 -15.44 2.36
C ASN A 44 8.68 -14.63 2.57
N PHE A 45 8.39 -13.62 1.73
CA PHE A 45 7.19 -12.78 1.88
C PHE A 45 5.89 -13.59 1.74
N ARG A 46 5.89 -14.64 0.89
CA ARG A 46 4.70 -15.47 0.67
C ARG A 46 4.33 -16.37 1.86
N LEU A 47 5.30 -16.63 2.73
CA LEU A 47 5.13 -17.48 3.92
C LEU A 47 4.93 -16.64 5.20
N TYR A 48 4.92 -15.32 5.05
CA TYR A 48 4.72 -14.41 6.16
C TYR A 48 3.24 -14.33 6.54
N ASP A 49 2.94 -14.46 7.83
CA ASP A 49 1.57 -14.61 8.30
C ASP A 49 1.13 -13.49 9.26
N ASP A 50 2.01 -13.02 10.17
CA ASP A 50 1.63 -12.07 11.22
C ASP A 50 2.78 -11.13 11.66
N GLY A 51 2.42 -9.94 12.16
CA GLY A 51 3.31 -8.91 12.73
C GLY A 51 3.69 -7.79 11.77
N ILE A 52 4.95 -7.31 11.85
CA ILE A 52 5.55 -6.39 10.87
C ILE A 52 6.60 -7.12 9.99
N TYR A 53 6.36 -7.15 8.68
CA TYR A 53 7.30 -7.77 7.73
C TYR A 53 8.56 -6.91 7.59
N VAL A 54 9.72 -7.56 7.79
CA VAL A 54 11.03 -6.98 7.51
C VAL A 54 11.80 -7.98 6.68
N GLN A 55 12.29 -7.55 5.51
CA GLN A 55 13.07 -8.42 4.66
C GLN A 55 14.42 -8.76 5.31
N LYS A 56 14.67 -10.05 5.56
CA LYS A 56 15.93 -10.54 6.18
C LYS A 56 16.71 -11.52 5.32
N ALA A 57 16.06 -12.29 4.45
CA ALA A 57 16.70 -13.36 3.66
C ALA A 57 15.84 -13.77 2.44
N GLY A 58 16.43 -14.54 1.53
CA GLY A 58 15.76 -15.01 0.31
C GLY A 58 16.00 -14.10 -0.89
N LYS A 59 15.74 -14.63 -2.08
CA LYS A 59 15.96 -13.91 -3.35
C LYS A 59 14.77 -13.00 -3.66
N ARG A 60 15.06 -11.91 -4.37
CA ARG A 60 14.03 -10.99 -4.90
C ARG A 60 13.17 -11.73 -5.91
N THR A 61 11.85 -11.70 -5.72
CA THR A 61 10.88 -12.36 -6.61
C THR A 61 10.23 -11.42 -7.61
N GLY A 62 10.22 -10.10 -7.36
CA GLY A 62 9.66 -9.10 -8.28
C GLY A 62 9.22 -7.82 -7.57
N GLY A 63 8.65 -6.88 -8.34
CA GLY A 63 8.00 -5.68 -7.80
C GLY A 63 6.51 -5.91 -7.54
N HIS A 64 5.97 -5.33 -6.48
CA HIS A 64 4.55 -5.38 -6.16
C HIS A 64 4.02 -4.00 -5.75
N ALA A 65 2.82 -3.66 -6.20
CA ALA A 65 2.16 -2.39 -5.91
C ALA A 65 1.13 -2.58 -4.80
N VAL A 66 1.15 -1.73 -3.77
CA VAL A 66 0.29 -1.81 -2.59
C VAL A 66 -0.36 -0.49 -2.24
N LYS A 67 -1.52 -0.58 -1.59
CA LYS A 67 -2.22 0.55 -0.99
C LYS A 67 -1.84 0.66 0.48
N ILE A 68 -1.21 1.76 0.86
CA ILE A 68 -0.89 2.08 2.26
C ILE A 68 -2.03 2.90 2.85
N ILE A 69 -2.61 2.40 3.95
CA ILE A 69 -3.79 2.98 4.61
C ILE A 69 -3.50 3.64 5.96
N GLY A 70 -2.30 3.42 6.53
CA GLY A 70 -1.91 3.91 7.85
C GLY A 70 -0.59 3.32 8.32
#